data_AF-A0A6B3I7S2-F1
#
_entry.id   AF-A0A6B3I7S2-F1
#
_cell.length_a   1.000
_cell.length_b   1.000
_cell.length_c   1.000
_cell.angle_alpha   90.00
_cell.angle_beta   90.00
_cell.angle_gamma   90.00
#
_symmetry.space_group_name_H-M   'P 1'
#
loop_
_entity.id
_entity.type
_entity.pdbx_description
1 polymer ?
#
loop_
_entity_poly.entity_id
_entity_poly.type
_entity_poly.pdbx_seq_one_letter_code
_entity_poly.pdbx_strand_id
1 'polypeptide(L)'
;MRMGRELIAVVITSVLAAGALAPTASARPASTQAPAPTTYERSIPPLTDDRGRTLTLRGWNVEDKANRGEAALSAITERHFRDLRVNGFNFARLLVFWDDLEPRRGQYSERYLRKIERVLGWAHKHRIHVLIDAHQDVFGPAFGHRGIPAWATRTDGLPFTPNPDDWFSEYFEPAVQRAFTHLYEDPDLRRAQAAMWQVLAERFRDHPAVIGYDLINEPMGELR
;
A
#
# COMPACT_ATOMS: atom_id res chain seq x y z
N MET A 1 -86.01 46.46 -8.12
CA MET A 1 -86.00 47.28 -6.88
C MET A 1 -85.31 46.46 -5.78
N ARG A 2 -84.40 47.09 -5.05
CA ARG A 2 -83.48 46.49 -4.07
C ARG A 2 -84.19 46.10 -2.75
N MET A 3 -83.80 44.94 -2.23
CA MET A 3 -83.34 44.68 -0.84
C MET A 3 -84.34 44.34 0.29
N GLY A 4 -83.97 43.31 1.06
CA GLY A 4 -84.43 42.95 2.41
C GLY A 4 -84.45 41.42 2.60
N ARG A 5 -83.45 40.74 3.19
CA ARG A 5 -83.15 40.55 4.64
C ARG A 5 -84.37 39.99 5.38
N GLU A 6 -84.38 38.94 6.21
CA GLU A 6 -83.49 37.97 6.87
C GLU A 6 -84.47 36.85 7.40
N LEU A 7 -84.10 35.67 7.91
CA LEU A 7 -83.72 35.38 9.31
C LEU A 7 -83.95 33.86 9.59
N ILE A 8 -83.13 33.33 10.50
CA ILE A 8 -83.42 32.31 11.54
C ILE A 8 -83.27 30.80 11.22
N ALA A 9 -82.32 30.23 11.99
CA ALA A 9 -82.01 28.83 12.28
C ALA A 9 -83.17 28.09 13.01
N VAL A 10 -83.18 26.77 13.15
CA VAL A 10 -82.50 26.02 14.22
C VAL A 10 -82.90 24.54 14.04
N VAL A 11 -81.94 23.61 14.09
CA VAL A 11 -82.16 22.33 14.79
C VAL A 11 -80.93 22.02 15.64
N ILE A 12 -81.23 21.84 16.91
CA ILE A 12 -80.39 21.52 18.07
C ILE A 12 -79.91 20.07 17.97
N THR A 13 -78.64 19.78 18.25
CA THR A 13 -78.27 18.71 19.20
C THR A 13 -76.81 18.79 19.68
N SER A 14 -76.66 19.26 20.92
CA SER A 14 -75.96 18.63 22.05
C SER A 14 -74.65 17.84 21.83
N VAL A 15 -73.53 18.51 22.15
CA VAL A 15 -72.46 18.16 23.10
C VAL A 15 -72.00 16.70 23.23
N LEU A 16 -70.69 16.47 23.04
CA LEU A 16 -69.85 15.71 23.98
C LEU A 16 -68.37 16.15 23.90
N ALA A 17 -67.71 16.10 25.06
CA ALA A 17 -66.58 16.92 25.45
C ALA A 17 -65.19 16.36 25.07
N ALA A 18 -64.32 17.31 24.73
CA ALA A 18 -62.92 17.49 25.12
C ALA A 18 -62.09 16.29 25.62
N GLY A 19 -61.04 15.98 24.85
CA GLY A 19 -59.82 15.34 25.34
C GLY A 19 -58.61 16.04 24.74
N ALA A 20 -57.93 16.89 25.54
CA ALA A 20 -56.68 17.53 25.17
C ALA A 20 -55.52 16.54 25.36
N LEU A 21 -54.85 16.17 24.27
CA LEU A 21 -53.63 15.36 24.30
C LEU A 21 -52.43 16.27 24.61
N ALA A 22 -51.84 16.09 25.78
CA ALA A 22 -50.52 16.65 26.11
C ALA A 22 -49.41 15.85 25.39
N PRO A 23 -48.35 16.50 24.86
CA PRO A 23 -47.21 15.79 24.31
C PRO A 23 -46.36 15.17 25.43
N THR A 24 -46.18 13.85 25.36
CA THR A 24 -45.27 13.10 26.23
C THR A 24 -43.82 13.41 25.86
N ALA A 25 -43.05 13.91 26.82
CA ALA A 25 -41.61 14.05 26.67
C ALA A 25 -40.97 12.66 26.59
N SER A 26 -40.45 12.31 25.41
CA SER A 26 -39.71 11.07 25.20
C SER A 26 -38.29 11.23 25.76
N ALA A 27 -37.99 10.52 26.85
CA ALA A 27 -36.64 10.44 27.40
C ALA A 27 -35.75 9.66 26.42
N ARG A 28 -34.72 10.32 25.89
CA ARG A 28 -33.73 9.72 24.99
C ARG A 28 -32.89 8.70 25.78
N PRO A 29 -32.72 7.45 25.32
CA PRO A 29 -31.87 6.50 26.01
C PRO A 29 -30.42 7.01 25.97
N ALA A 30 -29.74 6.95 27.11
CA ALA A 30 -28.32 7.24 27.22
C ALA A 30 -27.57 6.34 26.24
N SER A 31 -26.92 6.94 25.23
CA SER A 31 -26.00 6.20 24.37
C SER A 31 -24.87 5.70 25.26
N THR A 32 -24.77 4.39 25.43
CA THR A 32 -23.56 3.75 25.92
C THR A 32 -22.45 4.13 24.97
N GLN A 33 -21.60 5.07 25.40
CA GLN A 33 -20.42 5.48 24.67
C GLN A 33 -19.58 4.22 24.48
N ALA A 34 -19.33 3.82 23.23
CA ALA A 34 -18.38 2.77 22.94
C ALA A 34 -17.05 3.12 23.66
N PRO A 35 -16.37 2.16 24.29
CA PRO A 35 -15.13 2.44 25.00
C PRO A 35 -14.17 3.17 24.07
N ALA A 36 -13.60 4.27 24.57
CA ALA A 36 -12.64 5.07 23.82
C ALA A 36 -11.54 4.17 23.26
N PRO A 37 -11.09 4.40 22.01
CA PRO A 37 -10.06 3.57 21.41
C PRO A 37 -8.83 3.51 22.32
N THR A 38 -8.28 2.31 22.44
CA THR A 38 -7.13 2.02 23.31
C THR A 38 -5.94 2.92 22.97
N THR A 39 -5.11 3.19 23.98
CA THR A 39 -3.95 4.10 23.97
C THR A 39 -2.95 3.90 22.82
N TYR A 40 -3.02 2.77 22.11
CA TYR A 40 -2.21 2.47 20.93
C TYR A 40 -2.53 3.36 19.72
N GLU A 41 -3.78 3.82 19.54
CA GLU A 41 -4.11 4.69 18.40
C GLU A 41 -3.51 6.11 18.53
N ARG A 42 -3.06 6.51 19.73
CA ARG A 42 -2.40 7.82 19.95
C ARG A 42 -0.87 7.80 19.78
N SER A 43 -0.23 6.64 19.54
CA SER A 43 1.24 6.55 19.62
C SER A 43 1.97 6.57 18.27
N ILE A 44 1.29 6.36 17.14
CA ILE A 44 1.94 6.42 15.82
C ILE A 44 1.85 7.86 15.31
N PRO A 45 2.98 8.59 15.22
CA PRO A 45 2.96 9.94 14.67
C PRO A 45 2.50 9.92 13.21
N PRO A 46 1.70 10.90 12.77
CA PRO A 46 1.31 10.99 11.37
C PRO A 46 2.56 11.19 10.50
N LEU A 47 2.57 10.60 9.31
CA LEU A 47 3.55 10.97 8.30
C LEU A 47 3.25 12.39 7.84
N THR A 48 4.25 13.28 7.92
CA THR A 48 4.11 14.69 7.53
C THR A 48 5.08 15.06 6.42
N ASP A 49 4.75 16.13 5.70
CA ASP A 49 5.74 16.81 4.86
C ASP A 49 6.69 17.72 5.67
N ASP A 50 7.54 18.43 4.94
CA ASP A 50 8.51 19.42 5.44
C ASP A 50 7.88 20.63 6.17
N ARG A 51 6.56 20.82 6.06
CA ARG A 51 5.79 21.89 6.70
C ARG A 51 4.91 21.37 7.84
N GLY A 52 5.03 20.09 8.20
CA GLY A 52 4.22 19.48 9.27
C GLY A 52 2.78 19.17 8.86
N ARG A 53 2.43 19.21 7.57
CA ARG A 53 1.09 18.82 7.09
C ARG A 53 1.03 17.30 7.00
N THR A 54 -0.02 16.70 7.55
CA THR A 54 -0.27 15.26 7.44
C THR A 54 -0.43 14.83 5.99
N LEU A 55 0.29 13.76 5.61
CA LEU A 55 0.19 13.12 4.31
C LEU A 55 -0.91 12.05 4.33
N THR A 56 -1.91 12.21 3.46
CA THR A 56 -2.85 11.13 3.11
C THR A 56 -2.42 10.55 1.77
N LEU A 57 -1.86 9.35 1.80
CA LEU A 57 -1.31 8.68 0.62
C LEU A 57 -2.35 7.76 -0.01
N ARG A 58 -2.64 7.96 -1.30
CA ARG A 58 -3.52 7.09 -2.10
C ARG A 58 -2.86 6.84 -3.44
N GLY A 59 -2.75 5.57 -3.81
CA GLY A 59 -1.93 5.18 -4.95
C GLY A 59 -1.97 3.70 -5.26
N TRP A 60 -1.03 3.29 -6.11
CA TRP A 60 -0.95 1.94 -6.66
C TRP A 60 0.49 1.43 -6.62
N ASN A 61 0.65 0.11 -6.75
CA ASN A 61 1.93 -0.46 -7.15
C ASN A 61 2.26 -0.05 -8.58
N VAL A 62 3.52 0.29 -8.83
CA VAL A 62 4.07 0.58 -10.17
C VAL A 62 5.25 -0.35 -10.39
N GLU A 63 5.16 -1.19 -11.41
CA GLU A 63 6.04 -2.35 -11.55
C GLU A 63 6.39 -2.70 -12.99
N ASP A 64 7.47 -3.47 -13.12
CA ASP A 64 7.88 -4.14 -14.36
C ASP A 64 8.48 -5.51 -14.01
N LYS A 65 7.60 -6.48 -13.76
CA LYS A 65 7.98 -7.86 -13.40
C LYS A 65 8.51 -8.66 -14.60
N ALA A 66 8.22 -8.23 -15.83
CA ALA A 66 8.58 -8.96 -17.04
C ALA A 66 10.00 -8.66 -17.54
N ASN A 67 10.42 -7.39 -17.56
CA ASN A 67 11.69 -7.01 -18.15
C ASN A 67 12.86 -7.07 -17.15
N ARG A 68 14.02 -7.50 -17.65
CA ARG A 68 15.27 -7.68 -16.88
C ARG A 68 16.46 -7.03 -17.58
N GLY A 69 17.57 -6.86 -16.85
CA GLY A 69 18.84 -6.36 -17.33
C GLY A 69 18.70 -5.08 -18.15
N GLU A 70 19.03 -5.18 -19.45
CA GLU A 70 18.96 -4.05 -20.37
C GLU A 70 17.55 -3.44 -20.50
N ALA A 71 16.52 -4.26 -20.42
CA ALA A 71 15.14 -3.82 -20.53
C ALA A 71 14.48 -3.53 -19.17
N ALA A 72 15.14 -3.79 -18.04
CA ALA A 72 14.53 -3.60 -16.71
C ALA A 72 13.92 -2.20 -16.53
N LEU A 73 12.72 -2.13 -15.96
CA LEU A 73 11.89 -0.92 -15.76
C LEU A 73 11.49 -0.18 -17.06
N SER A 74 11.61 -0.80 -18.24
CA SER A 74 11.22 -0.17 -19.51
C SER A 74 9.71 -0.13 -19.72
N ALA A 75 8.95 -1.02 -19.08
CA ALA A 75 7.49 -0.95 -19.09
C ALA A 75 6.96 0.25 -18.29
N ILE A 76 7.72 0.75 -17.32
CA ILE A 76 7.36 1.93 -16.55
C ILE A 76 7.66 3.18 -17.37
N THR A 77 6.64 4.01 -17.59
CA THR A 77 6.76 5.25 -18.36
C THR A 77 6.24 6.45 -17.58
N GLU A 78 6.60 7.66 -18.03
CA GLU A 78 6.07 8.91 -17.44
C GLU A 78 4.54 8.96 -17.43
N ARG A 79 3.89 8.31 -18.41
CA ARG A 79 2.42 8.23 -18.51
C ARG A 79 1.81 7.68 -17.23
N HIS A 80 2.41 6.67 -16.59
CA HIS A 80 1.88 6.10 -15.35
C HIS A 80 1.73 7.16 -14.25
N PHE A 81 2.76 8.00 -14.05
CA PHE A 81 2.75 9.02 -13.00
C PHE A 81 1.82 10.19 -13.33
N ARG A 82 1.77 10.59 -14.61
CA ARG A 82 0.80 11.58 -15.09
C ARG A 82 -0.64 11.11 -14.85
N ASP A 83 -0.93 9.86 -15.21
CA ASP A 83 -2.28 9.32 -15.13
C ASP A 83 -2.70 9.10 -13.67
N LEU A 84 -1.80 8.66 -12.78
CA LEU A 84 -2.03 8.67 -11.33
C LEU A 84 -2.46 10.05 -10.84
N ARG A 85 -1.70 11.09 -11.20
CA ARG A 85 -1.95 12.46 -10.78
C ARG A 85 -3.29 13.00 -11.27
N VAL A 86 -3.61 12.80 -12.55
CA VAL A 86 -4.86 13.28 -13.16
C VAL A 86 -6.08 12.60 -12.51
N ASN A 87 -5.94 11.36 -12.06
CA ASN A 87 -6.99 10.63 -11.35
C ASN A 87 -7.01 10.88 -9.83
N GLY A 88 -6.25 11.87 -9.34
CA GLY A 88 -6.28 12.28 -7.93
C GLY A 88 -5.43 11.44 -6.98
N PHE A 89 -4.64 10.50 -7.50
CA PHE A 89 -3.66 9.76 -6.71
C PHE A 89 -2.39 10.61 -6.50
N ASN A 90 -1.72 10.38 -5.38
CA ASN A 90 -0.50 11.10 -4.98
C ASN A 90 0.63 10.17 -4.52
N PHE A 91 0.46 8.85 -4.67
CA PHE A 91 1.39 7.85 -4.16
C PHE A 91 1.64 6.74 -5.19
N ALA A 92 2.85 6.19 -5.16
CA ALA A 92 3.23 4.98 -5.87
C ALA A 92 4.14 4.11 -4.99
N ARG A 93 3.85 2.81 -4.91
CA ARG A 93 4.80 1.82 -4.41
C ARG A 93 5.60 1.30 -5.60
N LEU A 94 6.86 1.71 -5.71
CA LEU A 94 7.72 1.39 -6.85
C LEU A 94 8.49 0.11 -6.56
N LEU A 95 8.19 -0.94 -7.32
CA LEU A 95 8.88 -2.21 -7.22
C LEU A 95 10.28 -2.10 -7.84
N VAL A 96 11.29 -2.41 -7.05
CA VAL A 96 12.68 -2.60 -7.48
C VAL A 96 13.12 -4.01 -7.10
N PHE A 97 13.97 -4.62 -7.92
CA PHE A 97 14.38 -6.00 -7.73
C PHE A 97 15.87 -6.11 -7.46
N TRP A 98 16.24 -6.85 -6.42
CA TRP A 98 17.63 -7.04 -6.03
C TRP A 98 18.44 -7.73 -7.13
N ASP A 99 17.83 -8.63 -7.89
CA ASP A 99 18.45 -9.36 -9.00
C ASP A 99 18.95 -8.46 -10.14
N ASP A 100 18.26 -7.36 -10.45
CA ASP A 100 18.74 -6.34 -11.41
C ASP A 100 19.65 -5.29 -10.77
N LEU A 101 19.49 -5.05 -9.47
CA LEU A 101 20.30 -4.10 -8.71
C LEU A 101 21.72 -4.63 -8.45
N GLU A 102 21.85 -5.90 -8.07
CA GLU A 102 23.12 -6.57 -7.76
C GLU A 102 23.20 -7.93 -8.48
N PRO A 103 23.33 -7.93 -9.83
CA PRO A 103 23.31 -9.16 -10.62
C PRO A 103 24.49 -10.09 -10.31
N ARG A 104 25.57 -9.56 -9.75
CA ARG A 104 26.69 -10.33 -9.18
C ARG A 104 27.02 -9.75 -7.82
N ARG A 105 27.33 -10.61 -6.86
CA ARG A 105 27.68 -10.22 -5.48
C ARG A 105 28.76 -9.14 -5.47
N GLY A 106 28.46 -8.03 -4.79
CA GLY A 106 29.29 -6.83 -4.66
C GLY A 106 29.33 -5.92 -5.90
N GLN A 107 28.63 -6.24 -6.99
CA GLN A 107 28.64 -5.48 -8.24
C GLN A 107 27.26 -4.88 -8.50
N TYR A 108 27.04 -3.66 -7.99
CA TYR A 108 25.79 -2.94 -8.16
C TYR A 108 25.68 -2.32 -9.56
N SER A 109 24.51 -2.44 -10.15
CA SER A 109 24.20 -1.96 -11.50
C SER A 109 23.91 -0.47 -11.48
N GLU A 110 24.94 0.34 -11.76
CA GLU A 110 24.80 1.79 -12.00
C GLU A 110 23.74 2.13 -13.04
N ARG A 111 23.58 1.25 -14.03
CA ARG A 111 22.55 1.43 -15.04
C ARG A 111 21.13 1.21 -14.49
N TYR A 112 20.93 0.23 -13.61
CA TYR A 112 19.64 0.02 -12.96
C TYR A 112 19.31 1.19 -12.02
N LEU A 113 20.29 1.68 -11.25
CA LEU A 113 20.14 2.86 -10.40
C LEU A 113 19.70 4.11 -11.19
N ARG A 114 20.30 4.37 -12.36
CA ARG A 114 19.86 5.48 -13.25
C ARG A 114 18.44 5.30 -13.79
N LYS A 115 17.99 4.06 -14.00
CA LYS A 115 16.62 3.79 -14.42
C LYS A 115 15.63 4.09 -13.30
N ILE A 116 15.93 3.68 -12.07
CA ILE A 116 15.14 4.05 -10.89
C ILE A 116 15.08 5.57 -10.74
N GLU A 117 16.23 6.25 -10.82
CA GLU A 117 16.31 7.73 -10.75
C GLU A 117 15.41 8.41 -11.80
N ARG A 118 15.40 7.91 -13.04
CA ARG A 118 14.51 8.42 -14.10
C ARG A 118 13.04 8.26 -13.74
N VAL A 119 12.66 7.10 -13.20
CA VAL A 119 11.29 6.82 -12.75
C VAL A 119 10.89 7.76 -11.60
N LEU A 120 11.78 7.94 -10.63
CA LEU A 120 11.59 8.87 -9.52
C LEU A 120 11.47 10.33 -10.01
N GLY A 121 12.22 10.72 -11.04
CA GLY A 121 12.11 12.02 -11.68
C GLY A 121 10.72 12.27 -12.29
N TRP A 122 10.12 11.26 -12.93
CA TRP A 122 8.74 11.34 -13.40
C TRP A 122 7.74 11.45 -12.24
N ALA A 123 7.93 10.67 -11.18
CA ALA A 123 7.10 10.75 -9.98
C ALA A 123 7.14 12.17 -9.38
N HIS A 124 8.34 12.74 -9.22
CA HIS A 124 8.51 14.10 -8.70
C HIS A 124 7.81 15.14 -9.59
N LYS A 125 8.02 15.09 -10.91
CA LYS A 125 7.40 16.00 -11.89
C LYS A 125 5.86 16.01 -11.77
N HIS A 126 5.26 14.84 -11.53
CA HIS A 126 3.81 14.68 -11.38
C HIS A 126 3.33 14.72 -9.92
N ARG A 127 4.21 15.11 -8.99
CA ARG A 127 3.93 15.26 -7.55
C ARG A 127 3.36 13.97 -6.94
N ILE A 128 3.99 12.86 -7.25
CA ILE A 128 3.72 11.52 -6.70
C ILE A 128 4.83 11.19 -5.70
N HIS A 129 4.43 10.86 -4.47
CA HIS A 129 5.31 10.30 -3.45
C HIS A 129 5.59 8.83 -3.75
N VAL A 130 6.81 8.38 -3.50
CA VAL A 130 7.27 7.03 -3.81
C VAL A 130 7.77 6.33 -2.57
N LEU A 131 7.24 5.14 -2.31
CA LEU A 131 7.84 4.14 -1.43
C LEU A 131 8.60 3.15 -2.32
N ILE A 132 9.92 3.02 -2.12
CA ILE A 132 10.75 2.07 -2.87
C ILE A 132 10.62 0.70 -2.20
N ASP A 133 10.19 -0.30 -2.94
CA ASP A 133 9.94 -1.65 -2.45
C ASP A 133 10.96 -2.64 -3.00
N ALA A 134 11.73 -3.30 -2.13
CA ALA A 134 12.56 -4.44 -2.53
C ALA A 134 11.67 -5.66 -2.76
N HIS A 135 11.16 -5.75 -3.98
CA HIS A 135 10.15 -6.72 -4.33
C HIS A 135 10.75 -8.10 -4.57
N GLN A 136 10.02 -9.11 -4.14
CA GLN A 136 10.28 -10.51 -4.47
C GLN A 136 8.95 -11.25 -4.57
N ASP A 137 8.89 -12.19 -5.51
CA ASP A 137 7.88 -13.23 -5.56
C ASP A 137 8.61 -14.57 -5.49
N VAL A 138 8.14 -15.50 -4.65
CA VAL A 138 8.70 -16.87 -4.48
C VAL A 138 10.23 -16.83 -4.44
N PHE A 139 10.76 -15.94 -3.60
CA PHE A 139 12.18 -15.66 -3.39
C PHE A 139 12.89 -14.97 -4.58
N GLY A 140 12.85 -15.51 -5.80
CA GLY A 140 13.54 -14.90 -6.93
C GLY A 140 13.79 -15.81 -8.14
N PRO A 141 14.74 -15.45 -9.03
CA PRO A 141 14.96 -16.10 -10.32
C PRO A 141 15.45 -17.55 -10.23
N ALA A 142 15.99 -18.00 -9.09
CA ALA A 142 16.30 -19.41 -8.87
C ALA A 142 15.06 -20.31 -8.93
N PHE A 143 13.87 -19.75 -8.72
CA PHE A 143 12.57 -20.43 -8.77
C PHE A 143 11.72 -19.94 -9.96
N GLY A 144 12.30 -19.20 -10.91
CA GLY A 144 11.57 -18.66 -12.07
C GLY A 144 10.94 -17.27 -11.87
N HIS A 145 11.10 -16.67 -10.69
CA HIS A 145 10.43 -15.42 -10.31
C HIS A 145 11.40 -14.22 -10.25
N ARG A 146 10.98 -13.09 -9.68
CA ARG A 146 11.81 -11.88 -9.50
C ARG A 146 12.11 -11.65 -8.03
N GLY A 147 13.24 -10.99 -7.74
CA GLY A 147 13.56 -10.54 -6.40
C GLY A 147 15.00 -10.78 -6.00
N ILE A 148 15.23 -11.72 -5.10
CA ILE A 148 16.54 -11.99 -4.50
C ILE A 148 17.44 -12.70 -5.54
N PRO A 149 18.65 -12.20 -5.84
CA PRO A 149 19.49 -12.74 -6.90
C PRO A 149 19.89 -14.20 -6.67
N ALA A 150 20.09 -14.94 -7.76
CA ALA A 150 20.48 -16.36 -7.70
C ALA A 150 21.76 -16.63 -6.89
N TRP A 151 22.72 -15.70 -6.87
CA TRP A 151 23.93 -15.86 -6.05
C TRP A 151 23.66 -15.82 -4.54
N ALA A 152 22.52 -15.28 -4.12
CA ALA A 152 22.05 -15.19 -2.74
C ALA A 152 21.06 -16.33 -2.37
N THR A 153 20.74 -17.24 -3.30
CA THR A 153 19.82 -18.36 -3.05
C THR A 153 20.58 -19.58 -2.53
N ARG A 154 20.16 -20.11 -1.37
CA ARG A 154 20.67 -21.35 -0.78
C ARG A 154 19.50 -22.27 -0.45
N THR A 155 19.48 -23.50 -0.96
CA THR A 155 18.33 -24.41 -0.81
C THR A 155 18.66 -25.71 -0.11
N ASP A 156 19.94 -25.93 0.24
CA ASP A 156 20.47 -27.21 0.73
C ASP A 156 20.16 -28.43 -0.16
N GLY A 157 19.88 -28.20 -1.45
CA GLY A 157 19.51 -29.26 -2.38
C GLY A 157 18.10 -29.81 -2.18
N LEU A 158 17.26 -29.14 -1.38
CA LEU A 158 15.85 -29.50 -1.22
C LEU A 158 15.08 -29.35 -2.53
N PRO A 159 13.97 -30.09 -2.70
CA PRO A 159 13.19 -30.07 -3.94
C PRO A 159 12.38 -28.78 -4.10
N PHE A 160 12.15 -28.45 -5.37
CA PHE A 160 11.21 -27.43 -5.82
C PHE A 160 10.45 -27.98 -7.03
N THR A 161 9.12 -27.97 -6.96
CA THR A 161 8.26 -28.29 -8.09
C THR A 161 7.44 -27.05 -8.45
N PRO A 162 7.62 -26.47 -9.65
CA PRO A 162 6.83 -25.31 -10.06
C PRO A 162 5.35 -25.69 -10.23
N ASN A 163 4.46 -24.77 -9.88
CA ASN A 163 3.02 -24.86 -10.03
C ASN A 163 2.49 -23.59 -10.70
N PRO A 164 2.54 -23.50 -12.04
CA PRO A 164 2.17 -22.27 -12.75
C PRO A 164 0.69 -21.90 -12.62
N ASP A 165 -0.18 -22.86 -12.29
CA ASP A 165 -1.62 -22.62 -12.09
C ASP A 165 -1.92 -22.02 -10.71
N ASP A 166 -1.00 -22.17 -9.76
CA ASP A 166 -1.07 -21.58 -8.42
C ASP A 166 0.34 -21.21 -7.93
N TRP A 167 0.90 -20.17 -8.52
CA TRP A 167 2.26 -19.71 -8.22
C TRP A 167 2.47 -19.40 -6.73
N PHE A 168 1.42 -18.98 -6.01
CA PHE A 168 1.53 -18.66 -4.59
C PHE A 168 1.82 -19.90 -3.76
N SER A 169 1.28 -21.07 -4.15
CA SER A 169 1.59 -22.34 -3.48
C SER A 169 3.09 -22.68 -3.49
N GLU A 170 3.84 -22.17 -4.47
CA GLU A 170 5.28 -22.41 -4.59
C GLU A 170 6.08 -21.82 -3.43
N TYR A 171 5.54 -20.83 -2.71
CA TYR A 171 6.16 -20.35 -1.47
C TYR A 171 6.34 -21.46 -0.43
N PHE A 172 5.49 -22.49 -0.44
CA PHE A 172 5.52 -23.59 0.52
C PHE A 172 6.42 -24.76 0.09
N GLU A 173 7.04 -24.68 -1.08
CA GLU A 173 8.00 -25.69 -1.53
C GLU A 173 9.24 -25.73 -0.61
N PRO A 174 9.79 -26.93 -0.29
CA PRO A 174 10.88 -27.06 0.67
C PRO A 174 12.11 -26.20 0.36
N ALA A 175 12.50 -26.12 -0.92
CA ALA A 175 13.64 -25.29 -1.33
C ALA A 175 13.42 -23.79 -1.12
N VAL A 176 12.20 -23.29 -1.34
CA VAL A 176 11.86 -21.87 -1.20
C VAL A 176 11.87 -21.47 0.27
N GLN A 177 11.23 -22.28 1.09
CA GLN A 177 11.22 -22.14 2.55
C GLN A 177 12.65 -22.12 3.12
N ARG A 178 13.51 -23.04 2.69
CA ARG A 178 14.92 -23.08 3.09
C ARG A 178 15.70 -21.85 2.62
N ALA A 179 15.44 -21.35 1.42
CA ALA A 179 16.08 -20.14 0.92
C ALA A 179 15.76 -18.93 1.79
N PHE A 180 14.52 -18.78 2.25
CA PHE A 180 14.16 -17.73 3.22
C PHE A 180 14.87 -17.91 4.56
N THR A 181 14.96 -19.14 5.10
CA THR A 181 15.75 -19.41 6.31
C THR A 181 17.19 -18.92 6.17
N HIS A 182 17.87 -19.26 5.07
CA HIS A 182 19.24 -18.77 4.82
C HIS A 182 19.30 -17.25 4.68
N LEU A 183 18.37 -16.62 3.96
CA LEU A 183 18.33 -15.16 3.80
C LEU A 183 18.32 -14.43 5.15
N TYR A 184 17.54 -14.94 6.11
CA TYR A 184 17.36 -14.31 7.41
C TYR A 184 18.42 -14.70 8.45
N GLU A 185 19.00 -15.89 8.35
CA GLU A 185 19.89 -16.42 9.39
C GLU A 185 21.37 -16.32 9.02
N ASP A 186 21.71 -16.44 7.74
CA ASP A 186 23.11 -16.47 7.32
C ASP A 186 23.74 -15.07 7.44
N PRO A 187 24.80 -14.89 8.25
CA PRO A 187 25.36 -13.57 8.50
C PRO A 187 25.84 -12.83 7.25
N ASP A 188 26.27 -13.56 6.22
CA ASP A 188 26.76 -12.95 4.99
C ASP A 188 25.64 -12.52 4.04
N LEU A 189 24.49 -13.21 4.04
CA LEU A 189 23.30 -12.80 3.28
C LEU A 189 22.62 -11.60 3.94
N ARG A 190 22.52 -11.58 5.27
CA ARG A 190 22.04 -10.40 6.02
C ARG A 190 22.90 -9.16 5.74
N ARG A 191 24.23 -9.32 5.71
CA ARG A 191 25.14 -8.23 5.34
C ARG A 191 24.91 -7.75 3.91
N ALA A 192 24.67 -8.67 2.97
CA ALA A 192 24.42 -8.30 1.59
C ALA A 192 23.07 -7.58 1.41
N GLN A 193 22.01 -8.04 2.09
CA GLN A 193 20.71 -7.36 2.09
C GLN A 193 20.81 -5.94 2.69
N ALA A 194 21.56 -5.79 3.79
CA ALA A 194 21.83 -4.48 4.37
C ALA A 194 22.63 -3.57 3.41
N ALA A 195 23.64 -4.10 2.74
CA ALA A 195 24.46 -3.35 1.78
C ALA A 195 23.63 -2.90 0.56
N MET A 196 22.74 -3.76 0.05
CA MET A 196 21.80 -3.42 -1.01
C MET A 196 20.93 -2.22 -0.61
N TRP A 197 20.39 -2.23 0.62
CA TRP A 197 19.61 -1.12 1.15
C TRP A 197 20.44 0.15 1.33
N GLN A 198 21.69 0.05 1.79
CA GLN A 198 22.60 1.18 1.88
C GLN A 198 22.83 1.83 0.52
N VAL A 199 23.04 1.04 -0.54
CA VAL A 199 23.21 1.56 -1.91
C VAL A 199 21.98 2.34 -2.37
N LEU A 200 20.78 1.80 -2.17
CA LEU A 200 19.53 2.49 -2.53
C LEU A 200 19.34 3.76 -1.70
N ALA A 201 19.54 3.68 -0.38
CA ALA A 201 19.35 4.80 0.53
C ALA A 201 20.36 5.92 0.27
N GLU A 202 21.63 5.60 0.07
CA GLU A 202 22.67 6.59 -0.27
C GLU A 202 22.40 7.25 -1.62
N ARG A 203 21.94 6.49 -2.62
CA ARG A 203 21.65 7.03 -3.95
C ARG A 203 20.44 7.98 -3.94
N PHE A 204 19.42 7.67 -3.15
CA PHE A 204 18.11 8.34 -3.23
C PHE A 204 17.71 9.15 -1.99
N ARG A 205 18.59 9.28 -0.98
CA ARG A 205 18.35 10.02 0.27
C ARG A 205 17.79 11.43 0.10
N ASP A 206 18.23 12.14 -0.94
CA ASP A 206 17.85 13.54 -1.19
C ASP A 206 16.83 13.67 -2.33
N HIS A 207 16.32 12.55 -2.87
CA HIS A 207 15.37 12.59 -3.97
C HIS A 207 13.97 12.97 -3.46
N PRO A 208 13.37 14.09 -3.90
CA PRO A 208 12.17 14.68 -3.29
C PRO A 208 10.88 13.87 -3.45
N ALA A 209 10.86 12.89 -4.36
CA ALA A 209 9.74 11.96 -4.46
C ALA A 209 9.79 10.83 -3.41
N VAL A 210 10.96 10.48 -2.88
CA VAL A 210 11.11 9.30 -2.02
C VAL A 210 10.67 9.66 -0.60
N ILE A 211 9.74 8.87 -0.07
CA ILE A 211 9.23 9.05 1.31
C ILE A 211 9.59 7.89 2.23
N GLY A 212 10.17 6.81 1.70
CA GLY A 212 10.61 5.67 2.50
C GLY A 212 11.00 4.45 1.67
N TYR A 213 11.27 3.37 2.40
CA TYR A 213 11.74 2.09 1.89
C TYR A 213 10.90 0.97 2.52
N ASP A 214 10.33 0.11 1.69
CA ASP A 214 9.64 -1.12 2.08
C ASP A 214 10.65 -2.28 2.01
N LEU A 215 11.06 -2.78 3.19
CA LEU A 215 12.32 -3.50 3.37
C LEU A 215 12.37 -4.87 2.67
N ILE A 216 11.21 -5.50 2.51
CA ILE A 216 11.04 -6.76 1.80
C ILE A 216 9.55 -6.96 1.50
N ASN A 217 9.21 -7.20 0.25
CA ASN A 217 7.84 -7.58 -0.11
C ASN A 217 7.49 -8.95 0.50
N GLU A 218 6.33 -9.03 1.15
CA GLU A 218 5.69 -10.28 1.60
C GLU A 218 6.69 -11.29 2.19
N PRO A 219 7.33 -10.97 3.33
CA PRO A 219 8.32 -11.87 3.92
C PRO A 219 7.70 -13.22 4.28
N MET A 220 8.26 -14.29 3.72
CA MET A 220 7.89 -15.67 3.98
C MET A 220 9.01 -16.40 4.71
N GLY A 221 8.76 -17.57 5.28
CA GLY A 221 9.77 -18.41 5.93
C GLY A 221 9.17 -19.66 6.55
N GLU A 222 10.05 -20.57 7.00
CA GLU A 222 9.64 -21.87 7.58
C GLU A 222 8.72 -21.66 8.78
N LEU A 223 7.58 -22.35 8.79
CA LEU A 223 6.74 -22.46 9.98
C LEU A 223 7.51 -23.29 11.02
N ARG A 224 7.78 -22.70 12.19
CA ARG A 224 8.47 -23.33 13.32
C ARG A 224 7.51 -23.63 14.46
#